data_AF-A0A7K2YLR4-F1
#
_entry.id   AF-A0A7K2YLR4-F1
#
_cell.length_a   1.000
_cell.length_b   1.000
_cell.length_c   1.000
_cell.angle_alpha   90.00
_cell.angle_beta   90.00
_cell.angle_gamma   90.00
#
_symmetry.space_group_name_H-M   'P 1'
#
loop_
_entity.id
_entity.type
_entity.pdbx_description
1 polymer ?
#
loop_
_entity_poly.entity_id
_entity_poly.type
_entity_poly.pdbx_seq_one_letter_code
_entity_poly.pdbx_strand_id
1 'polypeptide(L)'
;MVPADQGGGVMRADLLVEPIAGLDEALTVVEAFDRTLVGGLLRPRPAHAAALAELADAVARTPLASRVAEAAEKAMAGVASEDHFVALAAARIALLGSVHDALTARVDEATGRTRVEGTAAESGEGEPVAVNLLAAARSWLCDLARAGWQGIDHELVSGSAQVVSAMLPDPALRRLATLLDGFAAELAASCPGATLERIPVRRWADLWSRAMLLTRPGATGAATTGTATGRLLPLGVDVQEHATAAQAQVYAVFEPADGSAVRVVRASVSVPKPDTVVGVGVWQLLRPHMSLLAAAGEGRSMDLADMPITAEGDLIWSDAHARAGASADAFATARIALPGAAASATAPLDRHPAQI
;
A
#
# COMPACT_ATOMS: atom_id res chain seq x y z
N MET A 1 35.59 13.46 21.08
CA MET A 1 36.20 13.73 19.75
C MET A 1 36.21 12.43 18.98
N VAL A 2 35.20 12.20 18.15
CA VAL A 2 35.22 11.11 17.16
C VAL A 2 35.81 11.70 15.88
N PRO A 3 36.76 11.03 15.20
CA PRO A 3 37.40 11.61 14.03
C PRO A 3 36.42 11.75 12.86
N ALA A 4 36.53 12.88 12.16
CA ALA A 4 35.89 13.10 10.88
C ALA A 4 36.75 12.48 9.77
N ASP A 5 36.12 11.55 9.08
CA ASP A 5 36.33 11.14 7.68
C ASP A 5 37.46 10.17 7.32
N GLN A 6 37.04 9.05 6.72
CA GLN A 6 37.72 8.31 5.64
C GLN A 6 36.73 7.25 5.08
N GLY A 7 35.91 7.65 4.11
CA GLY A 7 35.41 6.73 3.06
C GLY A 7 34.03 6.08 3.23
N GLY A 8 33.22 6.47 4.22
CA GLY A 8 31.84 6.02 4.35
C GLY A 8 30.97 7.16 4.85
N GLY A 9 30.13 7.73 3.99
CA GLY A 9 29.25 8.85 4.34
C GLY A 9 28.43 8.49 5.57
N VAL A 10 28.74 9.12 6.70
CA VAL A 10 27.98 8.91 7.93
C VAL A 10 26.60 9.50 7.72
N MET A 11 25.57 8.69 7.96
CA MET A 11 24.17 9.09 7.92
C MET A 11 23.96 10.44 8.60
N ARG A 12 23.29 11.37 7.89
CA ARG A 12 22.94 12.69 8.40
C ARG A 12 21.69 12.61 9.27
N ALA A 13 21.88 12.17 10.52
CA ALA A 13 20.79 11.98 11.47
C ALA A 13 20.08 13.29 11.87
N ASP A 14 20.75 14.43 11.74
CA ASP A 14 20.20 15.77 11.95
C ASP A 14 19.00 16.05 11.03
N LEU A 15 19.08 15.59 9.77
CA LEU A 15 17.98 15.73 8.82
C LEU A 15 16.70 15.00 9.26
N LEU A 16 16.80 13.95 10.09
CA LEU A 16 15.62 13.19 10.54
C LEU A 16 14.81 13.89 11.64
N VAL A 17 15.37 14.91 12.29
CA VAL A 17 14.68 15.66 13.36
C VAL A 17 14.23 17.05 12.92
N GLU A 18 14.71 17.52 11.78
CA GLU A 18 14.30 18.80 11.20
C GLU A 18 12.88 18.74 10.62
N PRO A 19 12.05 19.77 10.85
CA PRO A 19 10.71 19.82 10.30
C PRO A 19 10.73 19.79 8.77
N ILE A 20 9.71 19.17 8.18
CA ILE A 20 9.48 19.16 6.74
C ILE A 20 8.37 20.16 6.43
N ALA A 21 8.67 21.16 5.61
CA ALA A 21 7.70 22.19 5.25
C ALA A 21 6.43 21.57 4.62
N GLY A 22 5.25 21.96 5.12
CA GLY A 22 3.97 21.49 4.60
C GLY A 22 3.52 20.12 5.12
N LEU A 23 4.35 19.40 5.88
CA LEU A 23 4.02 18.06 6.39
C LEU A 23 2.86 18.11 7.40
N ASP A 24 2.98 18.97 8.41
CA ASP A 24 1.97 19.10 9.47
C ASP A 24 0.65 19.67 8.92
N GLU A 25 0.74 20.61 7.98
CA GLU A 25 -0.42 21.17 7.29
C GLU A 25 -1.14 20.09 6.47
N ALA A 26 -0.41 19.28 5.70
CA ALA A 26 -1.01 18.18 4.94
C ALA A 26 -1.68 17.15 5.86
N LEU A 27 -1.03 16.78 6.97
CA LEU A 27 -1.60 15.84 7.94
C LEU A 27 -2.84 16.40 8.63
N THR A 28 -2.85 17.71 8.93
CA THR A 28 -4.00 18.42 9.52
C THR A 28 -5.20 18.39 8.58
N VAL A 29 -4.99 18.66 7.28
CA VAL A 29 -6.07 18.59 6.27
C VAL A 29 -6.65 17.17 6.18
N VAL A 30 -5.79 16.15 6.18
CA VAL A 30 -6.26 14.75 6.16
C VAL A 30 -7.03 14.42 7.44
N GLU A 31 -6.54 14.81 8.62
CA GLU A 31 -7.26 14.59 9.88
C GLU A 31 -8.63 15.29 9.91
N ALA A 32 -8.70 16.52 9.39
CA ALA A 32 -9.96 17.25 9.26
C ALA A 32 -10.95 16.50 8.35
N PHE A 33 -10.50 16.02 7.19
CA PHE A 33 -11.32 15.20 6.30
C PHE A 33 -11.76 13.89 6.96
N ASP A 34 -10.84 13.17 7.62
CA ASP A 34 -11.13 11.87 8.24
C ASP A 34 -12.25 11.99 9.30
N ARG A 35 -12.29 13.11 10.03
CA ARG A 35 -13.37 13.40 10.99
C ARG A 35 -14.74 13.56 10.33
N THR A 36 -14.81 13.98 9.06
CA THR A 36 -16.10 14.07 8.34
C THR A 36 -16.71 12.69 8.08
N LEU A 37 -15.87 11.66 7.87
CA LEU A 37 -16.31 10.27 7.68
C LEU A 37 -16.93 9.67 8.95
N VAL A 38 -16.63 10.21 10.14
CA VAL A 38 -17.26 9.77 11.39
C VAL A 38 -18.77 9.97 11.35
N GLY A 39 -19.20 11.14 10.88
CA GLY A 39 -20.62 11.52 10.80
C GLY A 39 -21.30 11.19 9.47
N GLY A 40 -20.53 10.82 8.45
CA GLY A 40 -21.01 10.54 7.10
C GLY A 40 -20.95 11.76 6.18
N LEU A 41 -20.55 11.54 4.93
CA LEU A 41 -20.29 12.61 3.94
C LEU A 41 -21.55 13.29 3.40
N LEU A 42 -22.73 12.68 3.56
CA LEU A 42 -24.02 13.26 3.12
C LEU A 42 -24.84 13.86 4.27
N ARG A 43 -24.21 14.13 5.41
CA ARG A 43 -24.85 14.83 6.54
C ARG A 43 -24.24 16.23 6.67
N PRO A 44 -24.84 17.26 6.03
CA PRO A 44 -24.29 18.60 6.06
C PRO A 44 -24.14 19.12 7.48
N ARG A 45 -22.92 19.49 7.85
CA ARG A 45 -22.61 20.17 9.12
C ARG A 45 -21.58 21.26 8.83
N PRO A 46 -21.66 22.44 9.49
CA PRO A 46 -20.74 23.54 9.22
C PRO A 46 -19.26 23.15 9.33
N ALA A 47 -18.90 22.33 10.33
CA ALA A 47 -17.53 21.84 10.50
C ALA A 47 -17.09 20.88 9.39
N HIS A 48 -18.01 20.09 8.81
CA HIS A 48 -17.69 19.21 7.68
C HIS A 48 -17.45 20.01 6.41
N ALA A 49 -18.18 21.12 6.22
CA ALA A 49 -18.04 21.97 5.05
C ALA A 49 -16.64 22.62 4.98
N ALA A 50 -16.14 23.14 6.11
CA ALA A 50 -14.79 23.69 6.18
C ALA A 50 -13.72 22.65 5.83
N ALA A 51 -13.79 21.45 6.42
CA ALA A 51 -12.83 20.38 6.14
C ALA A 51 -12.83 19.91 4.68
N LEU A 52 -14.01 19.85 4.04
CA LEU A 52 -14.12 19.51 2.62
C LEU A 52 -13.55 20.61 1.71
N ALA A 53 -13.75 21.88 2.07
CA ALA A 53 -13.15 23.00 1.35
C ALA A 53 -11.62 23.01 1.49
N GLU A 54 -11.10 22.80 2.71
CA GLU A 54 -9.66 22.70 2.97
C GLU A 54 -8.99 21.57 2.16
N LEU A 55 -9.67 20.42 2.04
CA LEU A 55 -9.19 19.33 1.18
C LEU A 55 -9.12 19.75 -0.29
N ALA A 56 -10.14 20.44 -0.80
CA ALA A 56 -10.16 20.93 -2.18
C ALA A 56 -9.07 21.97 -2.43
N ASP A 57 -8.86 22.90 -1.49
CA ASP A 57 -7.82 23.92 -1.56
C ASP A 57 -6.42 23.31 -1.56
N ALA A 58 -6.18 22.29 -0.73
CA ALA A 58 -4.90 21.59 -0.66
C ALA A 58 -4.48 20.96 -1.99
N VAL A 59 -5.45 20.55 -2.83
CA VAL A 59 -5.21 19.96 -4.15
C VAL A 59 -5.51 20.91 -5.32
N ALA A 60 -5.79 22.19 -5.05
CA ALA A 60 -6.23 23.16 -6.06
C ALA A 60 -5.20 23.44 -7.17
N ARG A 61 -3.91 23.15 -6.91
CA ARG A 61 -2.81 23.30 -7.89
C ARG A 61 -2.42 21.99 -8.57
N THR A 62 -3.28 20.99 -8.50
CA THR A 62 -3.05 19.65 -9.06
C THR A 62 -4.06 19.35 -10.17
N PRO A 63 -3.84 18.31 -10.99
CA PRO A 63 -4.84 17.84 -11.95
C PRO A 63 -6.19 17.41 -11.33
N LEU A 64 -6.27 17.23 -10.00
CA LEU A 64 -7.50 16.86 -9.29
C LEU A 64 -8.39 18.06 -8.96
N ALA A 65 -7.89 19.29 -9.10
CA ALA A 65 -8.51 20.51 -8.56
C ALA A 65 -10.01 20.64 -8.88
N SER A 66 -10.38 20.58 -10.17
CA SER A 66 -11.77 20.77 -10.59
C SER A 66 -12.71 19.70 -10.05
N ARG A 67 -12.31 18.43 -10.14
CA ARG A 67 -13.11 17.29 -9.69
C ARG A 67 -13.29 17.27 -8.18
N VAL A 68 -12.26 17.64 -7.42
CA VAL A 68 -12.31 17.63 -5.96
C VAL A 68 -13.11 18.82 -5.45
N ALA A 69 -12.97 20.00 -6.07
CA ALA A 69 -13.81 21.15 -5.76
C ALA A 69 -15.31 20.84 -5.98
N GLU A 70 -15.65 20.25 -7.13
CA GLU A 70 -17.02 19.80 -7.39
C GLU A 70 -17.49 18.76 -6.37
N ALA A 71 -16.68 17.73 -6.10
CA ALA A 71 -17.03 16.69 -5.15
C ALA A 71 -17.24 17.22 -3.73
N ALA A 72 -16.41 18.17 -3.28
CA ALA A 72 -16.55 18.86 -2.00
C ALA A 72 -17.87 19.64 -1.95
N GLU A 73 -18.19 20.42 -3.00
CA GLU A 73 -19.46 21.16 -3.10
C GLU A 73 -20.67 20.22 -3.01
N LYS A 74 -20.66 19.12 -3.77
CA LYS A 74 -21.76 18.17 -3.79
C LYS A 74 -21.91 17.41 -2.46
N ALA A 75 -20.81 17.10 -1.79
CA ALA A 75 -20.83 16.49 -0.46
C ALA A 75 -21.40 17.47 0.59
N MET A 76 -20.97 18.74 0.56
CA MET A 76 -21.52 19.79 1.42
C MET A 76 -23.02 20.00 1.21
N ALA A 77 -23.50 19.88 -0.03
CA ALA A 77 -24.91 19.95 -0.38
C ALA A 77 -25.70 18.64 -0.09
N GLY A 78 -25.04 17.58 0.38
CA GLY A 78 -25.68 16.29 0.69
C GLY A 78 -26.12 15.49 -0.55
N VAL A 79 -25.57 15.80 -1.72
CA VAL A 79 -25.95 15.21 -3.02
C VAL A 79 -24.76 14.59 -3.76
N ALA A 80 -23.68 14.25 -3.05
CA ALA A 80 -22.53 13.60 -3.64
C ALA A 80 -22.88 12.20 -4.20
N SER A 81 -22.41 11.93 -5.42
CA SER A 81 -22.52 10.66 -6.11
C SER A 81 -21.29 9.81 -5.84
N GLU A 82 -21.29 8.59 -6.38
CA GLU A 82 -20.15 7.68 -6.34
C GLU A 82 -18.85 8.32 -6.88
N ASP A 83 -18.91 9.01 -8.02
CA ASP A 83 -17.74 9.66 -8.63
C ASP A 83 -17.18 10.78 -7.73
N HIS A 84 -18.05 11.47 -6.99
CA HIS A 84 -17.62 12.47 -6.01
C HIS A 84 -16.86 11.81 -4.85
N PHE A 85 -17.32 10.67 -4.34
CA PHE A 85 -16.58 9.94 -3.30
C PHE A 85 -15.24 9.39 -3.79
N VAL A 86 -15.17 8.93 -5.04
CA VAL A 86 -13.89 8.55 -5.67
C VAL A 86 -12.93 9.74 -5.73
N ALA A 87 -13.41 10.93 -6.12
CA ALA A 87 -12.58 12.12 -6.19
C ALA A 87 -12.05 12.55 -4.81
N LEU A 88 -12.88 12.50 -3.77
CA LEU A 88 -12.47 12.80 -2.39
C LEU A 88 -11.44 11.79 -1.87
N ALA A 89 -11.66 10.49 -2.12
CA ALA A 89 -10.69 9.44 -1.79
C ALA A 89 -9.36 9.65 -2.53
N ALA A 90 -9.40 10.05 -3.80
CA ALA A 90 -8.21 10.36 -4.60
C ALA A 90 -7.44 11.55 -4.05
N ALA A 91 -8.12 12.64 -3.67
CA ALA A 91 -7.50 13.82 -3.06
C ALA A 91 -6.77 13.46 -1.76
N ARG A 92 -7.45 12.71 -0.89
CA ARG A 92 -6.89 12.22 0.36
C ARG A 92 -5.63 11.37 0.13
N ILE A 93 -5.70 10.41 -0.80
CA ILE A 93 -4.55 9.55 -1.13
C ILE A 93 -3.40 10.35 -1.74
N ALA A 94 -3.69 11.33 -2.60
CA ALA A 94 -2.67 12.17 -3.20
C ALA A 94 -1.91 13.02 -2.15
N LEU A 95 -2.62 13.55 -1.15
CA LEU A 95 -2.02 14.24 0.00
C LEU A 95 -1.14 13.31 0.84
N LEU A 96 -1.58 12.08 1.10
CA LEU A 96 -0.77 11.10 1.80
C LEU A 96 0.43 10.63 0.96
N GLY A 97 0.27 10.58 -0.35
CA GLY A 97 1.35 10.34 -1.31
C GLY A 97 2.41 11.45 -1.26
N SER A 98 2.01 12.73 -1.18
CA SER A 98 2.98 13.82 -1.06
C SER A 98 3.71 13.82 0.28
N VAL A 99 3.03 13.44 1.37
CA VAL A 99 3.66 13.20 2.69
C VAL A 99 4.69 12.07 2.59
N HIS A 100 4.33 10.95 1.96
CA HIS A 100 5.24 9.84 1.72
C HIS A 100 6.46 10.28 0.91
N ASP A 101 6.25 11.00 -0.19
CA ASP A 101 7.33 11.47 -1.06
C ASP A 101 8.28 12.41 -0.31
N ALA A 102 7.75 13.31 0.52
CA ALA A 102 8.55 14.25 1.30
C ALA A 102 9.38 13.53 2.39
N LEU A 103 8.77 12.60 3.12
CA LEU A 103 9.47 11.76 4.12
C LEU A 103 10.54 10.89 3.47
N THR A 104 10.23 10.33 2.30
CA THR A 104 11.14 9.45 1.60
C THR A 104 12.34 10.20 1.02
N ALA A 105 12.11 11.36 0.40
CA ALA A 105 13.19 12.24 -0.04
C ALA A 105 14.12 12.62 1.12
N ARG A 106 13.56 12.89 2.31
CA ARG A 106 14.34 13.17 3.51
C ARG A 106 15.17 11.98 3.98
N VAL A 107 14.61 10.78 3.95
CA VAL A 107 15.35 9.54 4.28
C VAL A 107 16.46 9.28 3.27
N ASP A 108 16.19 9.47 1.98
CA ASP A 108 17.17 9.28 0.92
C ASP A 108 18.32 10.28 1.06
N GLU A 109 18.05 11.57 1.36
CA GLU A 109 19.06 12.58 1.66
C GLU A 109 19.88 12.22 2.91
N ALA A 110 19.22 11.82 4.00
CA ALA A 110 19.88 11.44 5.25
C ALA A 110 20.78 10.21 5.10
N THR A 111 20.43 9.29 4.21
CA THR A 111 21.14 8.02 4.00
C THR A 111 22.07 8.02 2.78
N GLY A 112 22.06 9.09 1.98
CA GLY A 112 22.82 9.19 0.72
C GLY A 112 22.34 8.21 -0.36
N ARG A 113 21.10 7.71 -0.27
CA ARG A 113 20.58 6.72 -1.21
C ARG A 113 20.07 7.38 -2.48
N THR A 114 20.18 6.63 -3.58
CA THR A 114 19.60 7.00 -4.87
C THR A 114 18.40 6.12 -5.17
N ARG A 115 17.44 6.68 -5.91
CA ARG A 115 16.23 5.99 -6.34
C ARG A 115 16.15 6.00 -7.85
N VAL A 116 15.78 4.85 -8.43
CA VAL A 116 15.47 4.77 -9.86
C VAL A 116 14.18 5.53 -10.10
N GLU A 117 14.21 6.50 -11.00
CA GLU A 117 12.99 7.21 -11.42
C GLU A 117 11.99 6.20 -11.97
N GLY A 118 10.80 6.18 -11.37
CA GLY A 118 9.71 5.36 -11.87
C GLY A 118 9.18 5.95 -13.17
N THR A 119 9.20 5.18 -14.24
CA THR A 119 8.35 5.47 -15.39
C THR A 119 6.90 5.27 -14.98
N ALA A 120 6.05 6.26 -15.24
CA ALA A 120 4.62 6.09 -15.06
C ALA A 120 4.19 4.90 -15.91
N ALA A 121 3.73 3.82 -15.27
CA ALA A 121 3.20 2.68 -15.99
C ALA A 121 2.04 3.16 -16.85
N GLU A 122 2.09 2.90 -18.15
CA GLU A 122 0.94 3.10 -19.01
C GLU A 122 -0.21 2.26 -18.45
N SER A 123 -1.40 2.86 -18.38
CA SER A 123 -2.60 2.13 -17.98
C SER A 123 -2.84 1.04 -19.03
N GLY A 124 -2.40 -0.18 -18.74
CA GLY A 124 -2.70 -1.32 -19.61
C GLY A 124 -4.21 -1.42 -19.79
N GLU A 125 -4.66 -1.60 -21.02
CA GLU A 125 -6.04 -1.99 -21.33
C GLU A 125 -6.26 -3.37 -20.71
N GLY A 126 -6.61 -3.39 -19.42
CA GLY A 126 -6.95 -4.61 -18.71
C GLY A 126 -8.14 -5.26 -19.39
N GLU A 127 -8.09 -6.58 -19.51
CA GLU A 127 -9.21 -7.41 -19.94
C GLU A 127 -10.47 -7.00 -19.13
N PRO A 128 -11.68 -6.95 -19.73
CA PRO A 128 -12.90 -6.41 -19.10
C PRO A 128 -13.48 -7.31 -18.00
N VAL A 129 -12.62 -7.86 -17.16
CA VAL A 129 -12.99 -8.81 -16.11
C VAL A 129 -13.54 -8.04 -14.92
N ALA A 130 -14.77 -8.42 -14.55
CA ALA A 130 -15.45 -8.11 -13.29
C ALA A 130 -15.84 -6.66 -12.99
N VAL A 131 -16.14 -5.84 -14.01
CA VAL A 131 -16.71 -4.47 -13.85
C VAL A 131 -17.88 -4.45 -12.84
N ASN A 132 -18.74 -5.47 -12.88
CA ASN A 132 -19.88 -5.58 -11.98
C ASN A 132 -19.49 -5.82 -10.51
N LEU A 133 -18.44 -6.62 -10.24
CA LEU A 133 -17.95 -6.83 -8.87
C LEU A 133 -17.27 -5.58 -8.32
N LEU A 134 -16.47 -4.91 -9.16
CA LEU A 134 -15.84 -3.63 -8.80
C LEU A 134 -16.90 -2.55 -8.50
N ALA A 135 -17.98 -2.50 -9.28
CA ALA A 135 -19.10 -1.60 -9.04
C ALA A 135 -19.85 -1.97 -7.74
N ALA A 136 -20.12 -3.25 -7.48
CA ALA A 136 -20.76 -3.70 -6.25
C ALA A 136 -19.93 -3.35 -4.99
N ALA A 137 -18.62 -3.59 -5.03
CA ALA A 137 -17.70 -3.21 -3.96
C ALA A 137 -17.71 -1.69 -3.73
N ARG A 138 -17.70 -0.90 -4.81
CA ARG A 138 -17.74 0.56 -4.73
C ARG A 138 -19.07 1.07 -4.17
N SER A 139 -20.19 0.46 -4.54
CA SER A 139 -21.51 0.79 -3.99
C SER A 139 -21.52 0.61 -2.46
N TRP A 140 -21.02 -0.53 -1.97
CA TRP A 140 -20.93 -0.78 -0.53
C TRP A 140 -20.05 0.25 0.19
N LEU A 141 -18.89 0.59 -0.38
CA LEU A 141 -18.02 1.65 0.16
C LEU A 141 -18.67 3.03 0.14
N CYS A 142 -19.52 3.32 -0.85
CA CYS A 142 -20.30 4.55 -0.89
C CYS A 142 -21.34 4.55 0.23
N ASP A 143 -22.02 3.44 0.48
CA ASP A 143 -23.01 3.33 1.56
C ASP A 143 -22.37 3.51 2.94
N LEU A 144 -21.17 2.97 3.15
CA LEU A 144 -20.35 3.27 4.33
C LEU A 144 -20.06 4.77 4.47
N ALA A 145 -19.62 5.42 3.40
CA ALA A 145 -19.31 6.86 3.42
C ALA A 145 -20.55 7.72 3.69
N ARG A 146 -21.73 7.31 3.21
CA ARG A 146 -23.01 7.98 3.48
C ARG A 146 -23.45 7.82 4.92
N ALA A 147 -23.39 6.60 5.45
CA ALA A 147 -23.78 6.29 6.82
C ALA A 147 -22.84 6.95 7.84
N GLY A 148 -21.54 6.97 7.52
CA GLY A 148 -20.46 7.34 8.43
C GLY A 148 -20.17 6.27 9.47
N TRP A 149 -19.02 6.38 10.15
CA TRP A 149 -18.59 5.39 11.15
C TRP A 149 -19.57 5.24 12.31
N GLN A 150 -20.24 6.31 12.73
CA GLN A 150 -21.27 6.24 13.77
C GLN A 150 -22.60 5.63 13.28
N GLY A 151 -22.79 5.54 11.97
CA GLY A 151 -24.00 5.03 11.34
C GLY A 151 -23.91 3.57 10.90
N ILE A 152 -22.78 2.88 11.12
CA ILE A 152 -22.66 1.47 10.76
C ILE A 152 -23.49 0.57 11.67
N ASP A 153 -24.14 -0.42 11.06
CA ASP A 153 -24.87 -1.49 11.72
C ASP A 153 -24.52 -2.85 11.10
N HIS A 154 -25.08 -3.92 11.67
CA HIS A 154 -24.79 -5.28 11.20
C HIS A 154 -25.27 -5.52 9.75
N GLU A 155 -26.35 -4.88 9.30
CA GLU A 155 -26.86 -5.05 7.95
C GLU A 155 -25.91 -4.44 6.93
N LEU A 156 -25.53 -3.17 7.11
CA LEU A 156 -24.59 -2.46 6.26
C LEU A 156 -23.24 -3.17 6.20
N VAL A 157 -22.71 -3.63 7.33
CA VAL A 157 -21.42 -4.34 7.37
C VAL A 157 -21.50 -5.70 6.68
N SER A 158 -22.57 -6.47 6.90
CA SER A 158 -22.74 -7.78 6.25
C SER A 158 -22.90 -7.70 4.72
N GLY A 159 -23.26 -6.52 4.19
CA GLY A 159 -23.45 -6.29 2.75
C GLY A 159 -22.22 -6.55 1.88
N SER A 160 -21.01 -6.57 2.44
CA SER A 160 -19.78 -6.89 1.68
C SER A 160 -19.58 -8.40 1.44
N ALA A 161 -20.22 -9.28 2.21
CA ALA A 161 -19.84 -10.70 2.25
C ALA A 161 -19.93 -11.39 0.89
N GLN A 162 -21.00 -11.13 0.13
CA GLN A 162 -21.19 -11.75 -1.19
C GLN A 162 -20.18 -11.26 -2.22
N VAL A 163 -19.88 -9.94 -2.24
CA VAL A 163 -18.93 -9.39 -3.19
C VAL A 163 -17.50 -9.85 -2.88
N VAL A 164 -17.11 -9.90 -1.60
CA VAL A 164 -15.81 -10.44 -1.16
C VAL A 164 -15.69 -11.91 -1.58
N SER A 165 -16.69 -12.74 -1.26
CA SER A 165 -16.69 -14.16 -1.61
C SER A 165 -16.59 -14.40 -3.13
N ALA A 166 -17.20 -13.54 -3.94
CA ALA A 166 -17.14 -13.65 -5.40
C ALA A 166 -15.78 -13.20 -5.98
N MET A 167 -15.08 -12.27 -5.30
CA MET A 167 -13.80 -11.74 -5.76
C MET A 167 -12.60 -12.60 -5.35
N LEU A 168 -12.64 -13.27 -4.18
CA LEU A 168 -11.52 -14.05 -3.66
C LEU A 168 -10.92 -15.11 -4.62
N PRO A 169 -11.73 -15.85 -5.40
CA PRO A 169 -11.21 -16.84 -6.34
C PRO A 169 -10.36 -16.23 -7.46
N ASP A 170 -10.62 -14.99 -7.86
CA ASP A 170 -9.91 -14.32 -8.96
C ASP A 170 -8.61 -13.65 -8.45
N PRO A 171 -7.42 -14.08 -8.92
CA PRO A 171 -6.15 -13.47 -8.54
C PRO A 171 -6.07 -11.96 -8.79
N ALA A 172 -6.70 -11.46 -9.86
CA ALA A 172 -6.66 -10.03 -10.22
C ALA A 172 -7.48 -9.16 -9.25
N LEU A 173 -8.46 -9.75 -8.57
CA LEU A 173 -9.35 -9.07 -7.63
C LEU A 173 -8.98 -9.33 -6.16
N ARG A 174 -8.12 -10.32 -5.90
CA ARG A 174 -7.78 -10.78 -4.56
C ARG A 174 -7.23 -9.68 -3.65
N ARG A 175 -6.43 -8.74 -4.20
CA ARG A 175 -5.91 -7.59 -3.45
C ARG A 175 -7.04 -6.74 -2.86
N LEU A 176 -8.05 -6.41 -3.67
CA LEU A 176 -9.22 -5.66 -3.19
C LEU A 176 -10.10 -6.54 -2.29
N ALA A 177 -10.29 -7.82 -2.63
CA ALA A 177 -11.10 -8.73 -1.83
C ALA A 177 -10.57 -8.89 -0.40
N THR A 178 -9.26 -9.12 -0.21
CA THR A 178 -8.64 -9.24 1.11
C THR A 178 -8.69 -7.92 1.90
N LEU A 179 -8.55 -6.77 1.23
CA LEU A 179 -8.71 -5.47 1.88
C LEU A 179 -10.14 -5.25 2.39
N LEU A 180 -11.14 -5.57 1.57
CA LEU A 180 -12.55 -5.47 1.92
C LEU A 180 -12.94 -6.46 3.02
N ASP A 181 -12.42 -7.69 2.97
CA ASP A 181 -12.61 -8.73 3.98
C ASP A 181 -12.12 -8.27 5.35
N GLY A 182 -10.86 -7.81 5.43
CA GLY A 182 -10.28 -7.28 6.67
C GLY A 182 -11.00 -6.04 7.18
N PHE A 183 -11.36 -5.11 6.28
CA PHE A 183 -12.10 -3.92 6.66
C PHE A 183 -13.49 -4.26 7.21
N ALA A 184 -14.23 -5.15 6.54
CA ALA A 184 -15.54 -5.59 6.99
C ALA A 184 -15.47 -6.32 8.33
N ALA A 185 -14.44 -7.15 8.57
CA ALA A 185 -14.22 -7.83 9.84
C ALA A 185 -14.04 -6.83 11.00
N GLU A 186 -13.27 -5.76 10.79
CA GLU A 186 -13.09 -4.72 11.81
C GLU A 186 -14.36 -3.91 12.09
N LEU A 187 -15.09 -3.56 11.03
CA LEU A 187 -16.37 -2.90 11.16
C LEU A 187 -17.36 -3.79 11.92
N ALA A 188 -17.39 -5.09 11.64
CA ALA A 188 -18.25 -6.07 12.31
C ALA A 188 -17.91 -6.20 13.80
N ALA A 189 -16.62 -6.27 14.14
CA ALA A 189 -16.16 -6.29 15.53
C ALA A 189 -16.49 -5.00 16.30
N SER A 190 -16.79 -3.92 15.57
CA SER A 190 -17.08 -2.59 16.11
C SER A 190 -18.55 -2.20 15.94
N CYS A 191 -19.43 -3.13 15.56
CA CYS A 191 -20.85 -2.86 15.38
C CYS A 191 -21.65 -2.99 16.69
N PRO A 192 -22.65 -2.11 16.92
CA PRO A 192 -23.01 -0.95 16.11
C PRO A 192 -22.08 0.24 16.34
N GLY A 193 -21.83 1.04 15.30
CA GLY A 193 -20.87 2.17 15.39
C GLY A 193 -21.30 3.28 16.34
N ALA A 194 -22.61 3.42 16.57
CA ALA A 194 -23.17 4.44 17.47
C ALA A 194 -22.74 4.27 18.94
N THR A 195 -22.33 3.06 19.34
CA THR A 195 -21.93 2.75 20.72
C THR A 195 -20.41 2.75 20.93
N LEU A 196 -19.63 3.07 19.90
CA LEU A 196 -18.17 3.06 20.00
C LEU A 196 -17.67 4.25 20.84
N GLU A 197 -16.95 3.94 21.91
CA GLU A 197 -16.25 4.95 22.72
C GLU A 197 -15.11 5.62 21.94
N ARG A 198 -14.42 4.84 21.09
CA ARG A 198 -13.32 5.33 20.25
C ARG A 198 -13.40 4.71 18.86
N ILE A 199 -13.41 5.58 17.86
CA ILE A 199 -13.40 5.19 16.45
C ILE A 199 -11.95 5.23 15.93
N PRO A 200 -11.44 4.19 15.24
CA PRO A 200 -10.14 4.19 14.57
C PRO A 200 -10.10 5.10 13.32
N VAL A 201 -10.43 6.38 13.48
CA VAL A 201 -10.77 7.33 12.39
C VAL A 201 -9.77 7.30 11.24
N ARG A 202 -8.47 7.47 11.54
CA ARG A 202 -7.42 7.46 10.52
C ARG A 202 -7.34 6.13 9.77
N ARG A 203 -7.36 5.03 10.52
CA ARG A 203 -7.20 3.67 9.98
C ARG A 203 -8.36 3.28 9.08
N TRP A 204 -9.59 3.58 9.47
CA TRP A 204 -10.78 3.29 8.65
C TRP A 204 -10.89 4.21 7.44
N ALA A 205 -10.51 5.49 7.58
CA ALA A 205 -10.42 6.39 6.43
C ALA A 205 -9.36 5.91 5.43
N ASP A 206 -8.22 5.41 5.92
CA ASP A 206 -7.15 4.81 5.14
C ASP A 206 -7.62 3.58 4.35
N LEU A 207 -8.30 2.63 5.01
CA LEU A 207 -8.87 1.44 4.36
C LEU A 207 -9.93 1.81 3.32
N TRP A 208 -10.84 2.73 3.68
CA TRP A 208 -11.90 3.18 2.79
C TRP A 208 -11.36 3.85 1.54
N SER A 209 -10.44 4.83 1.67
CA SER A 209 -9.91 5.53 0.50
C SER A 209 -9.13 4.60 -0.42
N ARG A 210 -8.35 3.66 0.17
CA ARG A 210 -7.58 2.69 -0.62
C ARG A 210 -8.50 1.73 -1.36
N ALA A 211 -9.52 1.19 -0.69
CA ALA A 211 -10.51 0.33 -1.30
C ALA A 211 -11.27 1.05 -2.42
N MET A 212 -11.66 2.31 -2.21
CA MET A 212 -12.32 3.13 -3.23
C MET A 212 -11.49 3.24 -4.51
N LEU A 213 -10.18 3.52 -4.42
CA LEU A 213 -9.34 3.61 -5.61
C LEU A 213 -9.07 2.26 -6.27
N LEU A 214 -8.92 1.18 -5.48
CA LEU A 214 -8.74 -0.18 -6.03
C LEU A 214 -9.97 -0.69 -6.79
N THR A 215 -11.16 -0.09 -6.60
CA THR A 215 -12.34 -0.40 -7.43
C THR A 215 -12.26 0.20 -8.83
N ARG A 216 -11.27 1.05 -9.14
CA ARG A 216 -11.12 1.65 -10.48
C ARG A 216 -10.43 0.65 -11.41
N PRO A 217 -10.92 0.47 -12.64
CA PRO A 217 -10.23 -0.35 -13.63
C PRO A 217 -8.77 0.10 -13.78
N GLY A 218 -7.85 -0.87 -13.83
CA GLY A 218 -6.41 -0.63 -13.91
C GLY A 218 -5.71 -0.31 -12.58
N ALA A 219 -6.45 -0.11 -11.47
CA ALA A 219 -5.84 0.19 -10.16
C ALA A 219 -5.18 -1.02 -9.47
N THR A 220 -5.57 -2.24 -9.84
CA THR A 220 -5.07 -3.49 -9.23
C THR A 220 -3.86 -4.07 -9.95
N GLY A 221 -3.50 -3.57 -11.13
CA GLY A 221 -2.43 -4.11 -11.97
C GLY A 221 -1.09 -3.42 -11.75
N ALA A 222 -0.22 -4.00 -10.92
CA ALA A 222 1.22 -3.79 -11.11
C ALA A 222 1.63 -4.65 -12.30
N ALA A 223 1.54 -4.10 -13.51
CA ALA A 223 1.95 -4.82 -14.70
C ALA A 223 3.42 -5.25 -14.57
N THR A 224 3.72 -6.50 -14.90
CA THR A 224 5.11 -6.95 -15.06
C THR A 224 5.79 -6.06 -16.08
N THR A 225 6.84 -5.37 -15.67
CA THR A 225 7.57 -4.46 -16.55
C THR A 225 8.79 -5.10 -17.19
N GLY A 226 9.14 -6.34 -16.79
CA GLY A 226 10.21 -7.11 -17.37
C GLY A 226 10.53 -8.37 -16.59
N THR A 227 11.74 -8.89 -16.82
CA THR A 227 12.30 -10.04 -16.11
C THR A 227 13.64 -9.67 -15.48
N ALA A 228 13.98 -10.36 -14.39
CA ALA A 228 15.19 -10.19 -13.61
C ALA A 228 16.06 -11.45 -13.71
N THR A 229 17.25 -11.30 -14.28
CA THR A 229 18.28 -12.35 -14.38
C THR A 229 19.54 -11.86 -13.68
N GLY A 230 20.04 -12.62 -12.70
CA GLY A 230 21.12 -12.16 -11.83
C GLY A 230 21.15 -12.86 -10.48
N ARG A 231 21.90 -12.28 -9.53
CA ARG A 231 22.07 -12.82 -8.19
C ARG A 231 21.20 -12.06 -7.20
N LEU A 232 20.35 -12.77 -6.47
CA LEU A 232 19.55 -12.26 -5.36
C LEU A 232 20.26 -12.57 -4.04
N LEU A 233 20.36 -11.57 -3.16
CA LEU A 233 20.99 -11.66 -1.85
C LEU A 233 19.95 -11.28 -0.78
N PRO A 234 19.26 -12.27 -0.19
CA PRO A 234 18.28 -12.04 0.87
C PRO A 234 18.89 -11.34 2.09
N LEU A 235 18.20 -10.35 2.63
CA LEU A 235 18.60 -9.60 3.82
C LEU A 235 17.74 -9.92 5.05
N GLY A 236 16.45 -10.19 4.83
CA GLY A 236 15.51 -10.43 5.91
C GLY A 236 14.12 -10.77 5.39
N VAL A 237 13.27 -11.24 6.29
CA VAL A 237 11.89 -11.64 5.99
C VAL A 237 10.95 -10.94 6.97
N ASP A 238 9.88 -10.37 6.43
CA ASP A 238 8.71 -9.95 7.19
C ASP A 238 7.55 -10.92 6.91
N VAL A 239 6.79 -11.27 7.95
CA VAL A 239 5.68 -12.23 7.85
C VAL A 239 4.41 -11.55 8.35
N GLN A 240 3.49 -11.30 7.42
CA GLN A 240 2.21 -10.69 7.71
C GLN A 240 1.12 -11.75 7.78
N GLU A 241 0.34 -11.73 8.86
CA GLU A 241 -0.78 -12.64 9.08
C GLU A 241 -2.10 -11.86 9.08
N HIS A 242 -3.01 -12.25 8.19
CA HIS A 242 -4.42 -11.86 8.19
C HIS A 242 -5.27 -13.05 8.65
N ALA A 243 -6.54 -12.83 9.01
CA ALA A 243 -7.45 -13.95 9.33
C ALA A 243 -7.52 -14.97 8.18
N THR A 244 -7.65 -14.48 6.95
CA THR A 244 -7.91 -15.29 5.75
C THR A 244 -6.71 -15.48 4.81
N ALA A 245 -5.56 -14.89 5.14
CA ALA A 245 -4.36 -14.94 4.31
C ALA A 245 -3.08 -14.83 5.14
N ALA A 246 -1.97 -15.29 4.59
CA ALA A 246 -0.65 -14.99 5.12
C ALA A 246 0.30 -14.62 3.97
N GLN A 247 1.26 -13.75 4.27
CA GLN A 247 2.32 -13.37 3.35
C GLN A 247 3.67 -13.49 4.05
N ALA A 248 4.68 -13.95 3.32
CA ALA A 248 6.07 -13.73 3.67
C ALA A 248 6.70 -12.85 2.58
N GLN A 249 7.30 -11.75 3.00
CA GLN A 249 7.99 -10.80 2.13
C GLN A 249 9.48 -10.81 2.48
N VAL A 250 10.30 -11.20 1.51
CA VAL A 250 11.75 -11.19 1.61
C VAL A 250 12.30 -9.92 1.00
N TYR A 251 13.06 -9.17 1.79
CA TYR A 251 13.80 -8.01 1.34
C TYR A 251 15.19 -8.45 0.91
N ALA A 252 15.64 -8.00 -0.26
CA ALA A 252 16.89 -8.48 -0.85
C ALA A 252 17.61 -7.39 -1.64
N VAL A 253 18.91 -7.60 -1.83
CA VAL A 253 19.71 -6.89 -2.83
C VAL A 253 19.78 -7.76 -4.08
N PHE A 254 19.50 -7.17 -5.24
CA PHE A 254 19.62 -7.84 -6.54
C PHE A 254 20.79 -7.26 -7.32
N GLU A 255 21.66 -8.14 -7.78
CA GLU A 255 22.79 -7.85 -8.65
C GLU A 255 22.47 -8.38 -10.06
N PRO A 256 22.12 -7.50 -11.01
CA PRO A 256 21.80 -7.89 -12.38
C PRO A 256 22.99 -8.58 -13.08
N ALA A 257 22.71 -9.65 -13.84
CA ALA A 257 23.74 -10.37 -14.60
C ALA A 257 24.32 -9.53 -15.77
N ASP A 258 23.58 -8.53 -16.24
CA ASP A 258 23.99 -7.62 -17.29
C ASP A 258 24.97 -6.53 -16.82
N GLY A 259 25.32 -6.52 -15.52
CA GLY A 259 26.21 -5.54 -14.92
C GLY A 259 25.57 -4.17 -14.68
N SER A 260 24.25 -4.04 -14.86
CA SER A 260 23.53 -2.83 -14.49
C SER A 260 23.53 -2.62 -12.96
N ALA A 261 23.14 -1.42 -12.52
CA ALA A 261 23.23 -1.02 -11.12
C ALA A 261 22.47 -2.00 -10.20
N VAL A 262 23.10 -2.30 -9.07
CA VAL A 262 22.54 -3.10 -7.98
C VAL A 262 21.26 -2.44 -7.47
N ARG A 263 20.23 -3.23 -7.16
CA ARG A 263 18.91 -2.74 -6.77
C ARG A 263 18.43 -3.35 -5.47
N VAL A 264 17.64 -2.59 -4.72
CA VAL A 264 16.82 -3.15 -3.64
C VAL A 264 15.55 -3.71 -4.26
N VAL A 265 15.24 -4.96 -3.94
CA VAL A 265 14.04 -5.66 -4.43
C VAL A 265 13.32 -6.35 -3.27
N ARG A 266 12.05 -6.70 -3.52
CA ARG A 266 11.25 -7.52 -2.60
C ARG A 266 10.78 -8.75 -3.34
N ALA A 267 10.71 -9.89 -2.66
CA ALA A 267 10.08 -11.09 -3.18
C ALA A 267 9.00 -11.53 -2.18
N SER A 268 7.74 -11.54 -2.61
CA SER A 268 6.62 -11.88 -1.73
C SER A 268 5.95 -13.17 -2.17
N VAL A 269 5.56 -13.98 -1.19
CA VAL A 269 4.75 -15.18 -1.38
C VAL A 269 3.53 -15.09 -0.47
N SER A 270 2.34 -15.20 -1.06
CA SER A 270 1.06 -15.08 -0.34
C SER A 270 0.25 -16.35 -0.51
N VAL A 271 -0.33 -16.83 0.60
CA VAL A 271 -1.14 -18.06 0.63
C VAL A 271 -2.49 -17.78 1.29
N PRO A 272 -3.60 -18.35 0.77
CA PRO A 272 -4.87 -18.33 1.48
C PRO A 272 -4.75 -19.16 2.76
N LYS A 273 -5.45 -18.73 3.81
CA LYS A 273 -5.35 -19.32 5.15
C LYS A 273 -6.74 -19.41 5.80
N PRO A 274 -7.15 -20.54 6.37
CA PRO A 274 -8.30 -20.58 7.26
C PRO A 274 -8.01 -19.81 8.56
N ASP A 275 -8.99 -19.09 9.09
CA ASP A 275 -8.87 -18.30 10.34
C ASP A 275 -8.38 -19.11 11.55
N THR A 276 -8.68 -20.41 11.59
CA THR A 276 -8.20 -21.36 12.60
C THR A 276 -6.70 -21.67 12.57
N VAL A 277 -6.00 -21.38 11.47
CA VAL A 277 -4.55 -21.61 11.35
C VAL A 277 -3.82 -20.37 11.82
N VAL A 278 -3.10 -20.45 12.94
CA VAL A 278 -2.34 -19.32 13.51
C VAL A 278 -0.92 -19.71 13.90
N GLY A 279 -0.03 -18.72 14.04
CA GLY A 279 1.33 -18.91 14.55
C GLY A 279 2.15 -19.91 13.72
N VAL A 280 2.64 -20.99 14.34
CA VAL A 280 3.50 -21.97 13.65
C VAL A 280 2.81 -22.64 12.45
N GLY A 281 1.47 -22.74 12.48
CA GLY A 281 0.69 -23.29 11.38
C GLY A 281 0.83 -22.49 10.07
N VAL A 282 1.10 -21.19 10.15
CA VAL A 282 1.29 -20.32 8.97
C VAL A 282 2.48 -20.79 8.12
N TRP A 283 3.58 -21.19 8.77
CA TRP A 283 4.78 -21.69 8.08
C TRP A 283 4.52 -22.97 7.29
N GLN A 284 3.55 -23.78 7.71
CA GLN A 284 3.16 -25.00 6.99
C GLN A 284 2.50 -24.65 5.65
N LEU A 285 1.74 -23.56 5.58
CA LEU A 285 1.09 -23.09 4.35
C LEU A 285 2.11 -22.51 3.36
N LEU A 286 3.17 -21.89 3.86
CA LEU A 286 4.25 -21.32 3.05
C LEU A 286 5.23 -22.37 2.51
N ARG A 287 5.09 -23.65 2.91
CA ARG A 287 6.00 -24.75 2.51
C ARG A 287 6.30 -24.85 1.02
N PRO A 288 5.33 -24.69 0.10
CA PRO A 288 5.60 -24.75 -1.34
C PRO A 288 6.65 -23.74 -1.82
N HIS A 289 6.86 -22.65 -1.08
CA HIS A 289 7.77 -21.56 -1.44
C HIS A 289 8.99 -21.46 -0.51
N MET A 290 9.36 -22.57 0.14
CA MET A 290 10.48 -22.60 1.08
C MET A 290 11.85 -22.41 0.45
N SER A 291 12.02 -22.46 -0.88
CA SER A 291 13.36 -22.28 -1.46
C SER A 291 13.92 -20.88 -1.15
N LEU A 292 13.07 -19.85 -1.25
CA LEU A 292 13.40 -18.47 -0.91
C LEU A 292 13.63 -18.28 0.59
N LEU A 293 12.73 -18.83 1.40
CA LEU A 293 12.78 -18.69 2.85
C LEU A 293 13.94 -19.50 3.46
N ALA A 294 14.29 -20.65 2.86
CA ALA A 294 15.48 -21.42 3.19
C ALA A 294 16.76 -20.66 2.80
N ALA A 295 16.81 -20.05 1.61
CA ALA A 295 17.96 -19.23 1.23
C ALA A 295 18.21 -18.07 2.22
N ALA A 296 17.13 -17.39 2.65
CA ALA A 296 17.21 -16.36 3.67
C ALA A 296 17.66 -16.91 5.05
N GLY A 297 17.11 -18.05 5.48
CA GLY A 297 17.45 -18.66 6.78
C GLY A 297 18.85 -19.29 6.84
N GLU A 298 19.35 -19.80 5.73
CA GLU A 298 20.66 -20.47 5.62
C GLU A 298 21.80 -19.51 5.22
N GLY A 299 21.49 -18.23 4.97
CA GLY A 299 22.48 -17.25 4.50
C GLY A 299 23.05 -17.65 3.13
N ARG A 300 22.17 -17.85 2.14
CA ARG A 300 22.52 -18.18 0.76
C ARG A 300 21.99 -17.13 -0.21
N SER A 301 22.75 -16.88 -1.27
CA SER A 301 22.23 -16.18 -2.44
C SER A 301 21.29 -17.09 -3.23
N MET A 302 20.57 -16.50 -4.19
CA MET A 302 19.82 -17.22 -5.20
C MET A 302 20.19 -16.72 -6.59
N ASP A 303 20.37 -17.63 -7.53
CA ASP A 303 20.56 -17.30 -8.93
C ASP A 303 19.19 -17.29 -9.61
N LEU A 304 18.82 -16.13 -10.15
CA LEU A 304 17.55 -15.89 -10.83
C LEU A 304 17.76 -15.93 -12.35
N ALA A 305 16.84 -16.58 -13.04
CA ALA A 305 16.77 -16.59 -14.50
C ALA A 305 15.35 -16.23 -14.94
N ASP A 306 15.22 -15.08 -15.59
CA ASP A 306 13.97 -14.56 -16.13
C ASP A 306 12.83 -14.45 -15.10
N MET A 307 13.14 -14.15 -13.84
CA MET A 307 12.15 -13.97 -12.79
C MET A 307 11.29 -12.72 -13.09
N PRO A 308 9.95 -12.81 -13.16
CA PRO A 308 9.15 -11.62 -13.45
C PRO A 308 9.28 -10.56 -12.35
N ILE A 309 9.39 -9.28 -12.76
CA ILE A 309 9.57 -8.15 -11.84
C ILE A 309 8.64 -6.98 -12.19
N THR A 310 8.12 -6.30 -11.18
CA THR A 310 7.33 -5.07 -11.32
C THR A 310 8.23 -3.83 -11.39
N ALA A 311 7.67 -2.68 -11.79
CA ALA A 311 8.37 -1.40 -11.77
C ALA A 311 8.85 -1.00 -10.36
N GLU A 312 8.14 -1.44 -9.32
CA GLU A 312 8.46 -1.19 -7.91
C GLU A 312 9.57 -2.10 -7.38
N GLY A 313 10.11 -3.01 -8.20
CA GLY A 313 11.12 -3.97 -7.78
C GLY A 313 10.54 -5.16 -7.00
N ASP A 314 9.26 -5.47 -7.16
CA ASP A 314 8.67 -6.69 -6.60
C ASP A 314 8.85 -7.85 -7.56
N LEU A 315 9.54 -8.89 -7.10
CA LEU A 315 9.70 -10.17 -7.79
C LEU A 315 8.44 -11.00 -7.59
N ILE A 316 7.82 -11.41 -8.70
CA ILE A 316 6.72 -12.37 -8.68
C ILE A 316 7.34 -13.76 -8.54
N TRP A 317 7.45 -14.21 -7.29
CA TRP A 317 8.23 -15.40 -6.96
C TRP A 317 7.73 -16.66 -7.65
N SER A 318 8.64 -17.36 -8.31
CA SER A 318 8.41 -18.68 -8.88
C SER A 318 9.68 -19.51 -8.76
N ASP A 319 9.59 -20.65 -8.08
CA ASP A 319 10.72 -21.56 -7.86
C ASP A 319 11.31 -22.11 -9.18
N ALA A 320 10.54 -22.06 -10.29
CA ALA A 320 11.04 -22.44 -11.61
C ALA A 320 12.13 -21.50 -12.14
N HIS A 321 12.16 -20.25 -11.67
CA HIS A 321 13.09 -19.20 -12.09
C HIS A 321 14.23 -18.97 -11.11
N ALA A 322 14.36 -19.79 -10.06
CA ALA A 322 15.32 -19.58 -8.98
C ALA A 322 16.09 -20.85 -8.61
N ARG A 323 17.38 -20.70 -8.33
CA ARG A 323 18.24 -21.78 -7.82
C ARG A 323 19.07 -21.30 -6.65
N ALA A 324 19.33 -22.17 -5.67
CA ALA A 324 20.18 -21.83 -4.55
C ALA A 324 21.62 -21.58 -5.03
N GLY A 325 22.16 -20.40 -4.68
CA GLY A 325 23.51 -19.97 -5.03
C GLY A 325 24.51 -20.20 -3.90
N ALA A 326 25.59 -19.42 -3.88
CA ALA A 326 26.66 -19.51 -2.88
C ALA A 326 26.22 -19.00 -1.49
N SER A 327 27.05 -19.20 -0.47
CA SER A 327 26.83 -18.57 0.84
C SER A 327 26.93 -17.05 0.72
N ALA A 328 25.99 -16.36 1.34
CA ALA A 328 25.89 -14.91 1.39
C ALA A 328 25.39 -14.51 2.79
N ASP A 329 26.30 -13.97 3.61
CA ASP A 329 25.93 -13.44 4.92
C ASP A 329 25.10 -12.16 4.76
N ALA A 330 23.92 -12.12 5.39
CA ALA A 330 22.97 -11.01 5.25
C ALA A 330 23.54 -9.69 5.79
N PHE A 331 24.27 -9.72 6.90
CA PHE A 331 24.84 -8.52 7.51
C PHE A 331 26.04 -7.97 6.72
N ALA A 332 26.89 -8.85 6.17
CA ALA A 332 27.96 -8.47 5.26
C ALA A 332 27.39 -7.88 3.97
N THR A 333 26.35 -8.50 3.41
CA THR A 333 25.64 -7.98 2.23
C THR A 333 25.06 -6.60 2.52
N ALA A 334 24.34 -6.44 3.64
CA ALA A 334 23.76 -5.17 4.03
C ALA A 334 24.83 -4.08 4.22
N ARG A 335 26.01 -4.43 4.75
CA ARG A 335 27.10 -3.46 4.95
C ARG A 335 27.74 -3.01 3.64
N ILE A 336 27.90 -3.93 2.68
CA ILE A 336 28.70 -3.69 1.48
C ILE A 336 27.84 -3.22 0.31
N ALA A 337 26.74 -3.93 0.03
CA ALA A 337 25.97 -3.74 -1.19
C ALA A 337 24.82 -2.74 -1.03
N LEU A 338 24.17 -2.72 0.14
CA LEU A 338 22.99 -1.87 0.37
C LEU A 338 23.26 -0.35 0.21
N PRO A 339 24.41 0.22 0.63
CA PRO A 339 24.66 1.65 0.44
C PRO A 339 24.69 2.10 -1.03
N GLY A 340 25.10 1.21 -1.94
CA GLY A 340 25.15 1.48 -3.38
C GLY A 340 23.94 0.96 -4.16
N ALA A 341 23.00 0.29 -3.51
CA ALA A 341 21.83 -0.29 -4.15
C ALA A 341 20.77 0.79 -4.39
N ALA A 342 20.31 0.90 -5.64
CA ALA A 342 19.25 1.82 -5.98
C ALA A 342 17.90 1.29 -5.50
N ALA A 343 17.12 2.11 -4.81
CA ALA A 343 15.74 1.78 -4.47
C ALA A 343 14.83 2.00 -5.70
N SER A 344 13.78 1.20 -5.85
CA SER A 344 12.74 1.48 -6.83
C SER A 344 11.78 2.56 -6.32
N ALA A 345 11.17 3.30 -7.25
CA ALA A 345 10.08 4.21 -6.90
C ALA A 345 8.83 3.45 -6.48
N THR A 346 8.19 3.90 -5.40
CA THR A 346 6.89 3.41 -4.95
C THR A 346 5.80 3.95 -5.88
N ALA A 347 4.96 3.04 -6.39
CA ALA A 347 3.82 3.33 -7.22
C ALA A 347 2.81 4.21 -6.45
N PRO A 348 2.09 5.11 -7.13
CA PRO A 348 1.25 6.10 -6.45
C PRO A 348 0.24 5.53 -5.46
N LEU A 349 -0.41 4.39 -5.77
CA LEU A 349 -1.41 3.75 -4.89
C LEU A 349 -0.79 3.02 -3.69
N ASP A 350 0.52 2.80 -3.71
CA ASP A 350 1.27 2.08 -2.70
C ASP A 350 2.08 3.01 -1.78
N ARG A 351 2.05 4.32 -2.03
CA ARG A 351 2.55 5.36 -1.10
C ARG A 351 1.67 5.54 0.14
N HIS A 352 0.51 4.91 0.14
CA HIS A 352 -0.51 5.10 1.16
C HIS A 352 -0.22 4.26 2.43
N PRO A 353 -0.45 4.79 3.65
CA PRO A 353 -0.09 4.12 4.91
C PRO A 353 -0.68 2.72 5.10
N ALA A 354 -1.87 2.46 4.55
CA ALA A 354 -2.51 1.14 4.61
C ALA A 354 -1.79 0.02 3.84
N GLN A 355 -0.63 0.29 3.21
CA GLN A 355 0.23 -0.75 2.62
C GLN A 355 0.97 -1.59 3.68
N ILE A 356 1.14 -1.03 4.89
CA ILE A 356 1.88 -1.65 6.00
C ILE A 356 1.01 -2.65 6.76
#